data_AF-W2RHI9-F1
#
_entry.id   AF-W2RHI9-F1
#
_cell.length_a   1.000
_cell.length_b   1.000
_cell.length_c   1.000
_cell.angle_alpha   90.00
_cell.angle_beta   90.00
_cell.angle_gamma   90.00
#
_symmetry.space_group_name_H-M   'P 1'
#
loop_
_entity.id
_entity.type
_entity.pdbx_description
1 polymer ?
#
loop_
_entity_poly.entity_id
_entity_poly.type
_entity_poly.pdbx_seq_one_letter_code
_entity_poly.pdbx_strand_id
1 'polypeptide(L)'
;MSDDEKLHSGYHGWMKTIPKTSQDFTPVRIDNAAAVTAPISRSDSSSVWNSAGTWEERDKSEWARERLKHHILESFSFEDEAQGLSIKATSFARCDGEAKIVFSRGKKRCGYELSVKFAWESGDDVSGHVELHDFDDTSGEDYEVLVTTNGSGQRALAAKKLVIGKEPELRKLLALWKQELLQQ
;
A
#
# COMPACT_ATOMS: atom_id res chain seq x y z
N MET A 1 7.37 -55.70 49.36
CA MET A 1 8.33 -55.42 48.28
C MET A 1 7.50 -54.90 47.13
N SER A 2 7.33 -53.58 47.04
CA SER A 2 6.63 -52.94 45.93
C SER A 2 7.68 -52.63 44.88
N ASP A 3 7.68 -53.39 43.79
CA ASP A 3 8.46 -53.08 42.60
C ASP A 3 7.71 -52.01 41.81
N ASP A 4 8.13 -50.75 42.01
CA ASP A 4 7.81 -49.63 41.14
C ASP A 4 8.52 -49.86 39.80
N GLU A 5 7.79 -50.40 38.83
CA GLU A 5 8.28 -50.66 37.47
C GLU A 5 8.56 -49.31 36.79
N LYS A 6 9.84 -48.90 36.79
CA LYS A 6 10.31 -47.66 36.16
C LYS A 6 9.96 -47.65 34.67
N LEU A 7 8.88 -46.95 34.32
CA LEU A 7 8.49 -46.64 32.94
C LEU A 7 9.50 -45.67 32.29
N HIS A 8 10.57 -46.25 31.74
CA HIS A 8 11.37 -45.84 30.57
C HIS A 8 11.91 -44.39 30.46
N SER A 9 13.25 -44.25 30.54
CA SER A 9 14.00 -43.00 30.32
C SER A 9 14.42 -42.78 28.84
N GLY A 10 13.47 -42.54 27.95
CA GLY A 10 13.79 -42.24 26.54
C GLY A 10 12.82 -41.28 25.88
N TYR A 11 13.32 -40.51 24.91
CA TYR A 11 12.59 -39.45 24.18
C TYR A 11 11.29 -39.92 23.49
N HIS A 12 11.13 -41.23 23.25
CA HIS A 12 9.94 -41.83 22.64
C HIS A 12 9.08 -42.66 23.61
N GLY A 13 9.35 -42.61 24.92
CA GLY A 13 8.56 -43.35 25.93
C GLY A 13 7.10 -42.92 25.98
N TRP A 14 6.83 -41.62 25.82
CA TRP A 14 5.49 -41.02 25.84
C TRP A 14 4.57 -41.51 24.71
N MET A 15 5.13 -42.00 23.60
CA MET A 15 4.31 -42.46 22.47
C MET A 15 3.68 -43.83 22.69
N LYS A 16 4.23 -44.64 23.60
CA LYS A 16 3.67 -45.97 23.95
C LYS A 16 2.53 -45.89 24.96
N THR A 17 2.35 -44.75 25.62
CA THR A 17 1.24 -44.47 26.55
C THR A 17 0.02 -43.84 25.86
N ILE A 18 0.14 -43.42 24.60
CA ILE A 18 -1.01 -42.92 23.84
C ILE A 18 -1.80 -44.15 23.36
N PRO A 19 -3.08 -44.31 23.72
CA PRO A 19 -3.91 -45.35 23.15
C PRO A 19 -3.89 -45.17 21.63
N LYS A 20 -3.45 -46.20 20.89
CA LYS A 20 -3.49 -46.21 19.43
C LYS A 20 -4.91 -45.83 19.03
N THR A 21 -5.06 -44.66 18.41
CA THR A 21 -6.34 -44.21 17.90
C THR A 21 -6.82 -45.26 16.91
N SER A 22 -7.93 -45.92 17.22
CA SER A 22 -8.56 -46.95 16.37
C SER A 22 -9.15 -46.39 15.07
N GLN A 23 -8.84 -45.14 14.73
CA GLN A 23 -9.33 -44.48 13.53
C GLN A 23 -8.49 -44.94 12.36
N ASP A 24 -9.19 -45.41 11.34
CA ASP A 24 -8.60 -45.73 10.06
C ASP A 24 -8.34 -44.43 9.29
N PHE A 25 -7.05 -44.12 9.08
CA PHE A 25 -6.61 -42.95 8.33
C PHE A 25 -6.31 -43.28 6.86
N THR A 26 -6.78 -44.43 6.36
CA THR A 26 -6.63 -44.75 4.94
C THR A 26 -7.37 -43.72 4.10
N PRO A 27 -6.69 -43.09 3.12
CA PRO A 27 -7.31 -42.05 2.31
C PRO A 27 -8.42 -42.66 1.45
N VAL A 28 -9.66 -42.26 1.70
CA VAL A 28 -10.82 -42.69 0.91
C VAL A 28 -10.91 -41.83 -0.35
N ARG A 29 -11.21 -42.47 -1.48
CA ARG A 29 -11.45 -41.78 -2.75
C ARG A 29 -12.64 -40.83 -2.62
N ILE A 30 -12.42 -39.55 -2.89
CA ILE A 30 -13.49 -38.55 -2.88
C ILE A 30 -14.33 -38.71 -4.14
N ASP A 31 -15.49 -39.36 -4.00
CA ASP A 31 -16.53 -39.38 -5.01
C ASP A 31 -17.57 -38.32 -4.66
N ASN A 32 -17.32 -37.04 -4.98
CA ASN A 32 -18.38 -36.03 -4.83
C ASN A 32 -18.25 -34.82 -5.76
N ALA A 33 -19.20 -34.71 -6.69
CA ALA A 33 -19.57 -33.47 -7.38
C ALA A 33 -20.22 -32.43 -6.44
N ALA A 34 -20.45 -32.78 -5.16
CA ALA A 34 -21.12 -31.93 -4.17
C ALA A 34 -20.18 -31.27 -3.14
N ALA A 35 -18.87 -31.60 -3.13
CA ALA A 35 -17.92 -31.02 -2.17
C ALA A 35 -17.31 -29.66 -2.60
N VAL A 36 -17.71 -29.14 -3.76
CA VAL A 36 -17.19 -27.88 -4.33
C VAL A 36 -18.03 -26.64 -4.01
N THR A 37 -19.11 -26.77 -3.23
CA THR A 37 -20.11 -25.69 -3.09
C THR A 37 -20.19 -25.13 -1.68
N ALA A 38 -19.07 -24.62 -1.16
CA ALA A 38 -19.15 -23.54 -0.18
C ALA A 38 -19.20 -22.21 -0.96
N PRO A 39 -20.30 -21.44 -0.94
CA PRO A 39 -20.30 -20.10 -1.50
C PRO A 39 -19.56 -19.19 -0.53
N ILE A 40 -18.23 -19.25 -0.55
CA ILE A 40 -17.44 -18.13 -0.06
C ILE A 40 -17.71 -17.01 -1.06
N SER A 41 -18.33 -15.92 -0.59
CA SER A 41 -18.54 -14.71 -1.35
C SER A 41 -17.22 -14.30 -1.99
N ARG A 42 -17.08 -14.62 -3.28
CA ARG A 42 -15.89 -14.36 -4.07
C ARG A 42 -15.88 -12.88 -4.34
N SER A 43 -14.85 -12.17 -3.90
CA SER A 43 -14.49 -10.96 -4.61
C SER A 43 -13.77 -11.41 -5.90
N ASP A 44 -14.15 -10.87 -7.06
CA ASP A 44 -13.50 -11.11 -8.36
C ASP A 44 -11.97 -10.88 -8.35
N SER A 45 -11.47 -10.31 -7.26
CA SER A 45 -10.08 -9.97 -7.02
C SER A 45 -9.23 -11.06 -6.35
N SER A 46 -9.75 -12.24 -5.94
CA SER A 46 -8.92 -13.26 -5.25
C SER A 46 -8.62 -14.49 -6.12
N SER A 47 -7.41 -15.03 -6.02
CA SER A 47 -7.02 -16.25 -6.76
C SER A 47 -7.79 -17.47 -6.24
N VAL A 48 -8.12 -18.43 -7.11
CA VAL A 48 -8.88 -19.65 -6.75
C VAL A 48 -8.19 -20.45 -5.63
N TRP A 49 -6.86 -20.40 -5.58
CA TRP A 49 -6.05 -21.05 -4.55
C TRP A 49 -6.18 -20.40 -3.16
N ASN A 50 -6.63 -19.14 -3.08
CA ASN A 50 -6.76 -18.38 -1.85
C ASN A 50 -8.16 -18.49 -1.21
N SER A 51 -8.82 -19.62 -1.40
CA SER A 51 -10.17 -19.86 -0.85
C SER A 51 -10.20 -19.85 0.68
N ALA A 52 -9.06 -20.12 1.34
CA ALA A 52 -8.94 -20.14 2.81
C ALA A 52 -8.57 -18.78 3.43
N GLY A 53 -8.47 -17.70 2.63
CA GLY A 53 -8.07 -16.38 3.13
C GLY A 53 -6.60 -16.31 3.57
N THR A 54 -5.76 -17.14 2.94
CA THR A 54 -4.30 -17.06 2.99
C THR A 54 -3.78 -15.71 2.47
N TRP A 55 -2.55 -15.39 2.82
CA TRP A 55 -1.93 -14.13 2.42
C TRP A 55 -1.52 -14.17 0.94
N GLU A 56 -1.98 -13.20 0.16
CA GLU A 56 -1.62 -13.02 -1.25
C GLU A 56 -1.25 -11.56 -1.47
N GLU A 57 -0.11 -11.32 -2.11
CA GLU A 57 0.33 -9.97 -2.49
C GLU A 57 0.39 -9.87 -4.02
N ARG A 58 -0.03 -8.72 -4.53
CA ARG A 58 0.12 -8.36 -5.94
C ARG A 58 0.90 -7.08 -6.05
N ASP A 59 1.98 -7.11 -6.81
CA ASP A 59 2.75 -5.93 -7.14
C ASP A 59 1.94 -5.04 -8.10
N LYS A 60 1.83 -3.75 -7.75
CA LYS A 60 1.20 -2.68 -8.52
C LYS A 60 2.11 -1.44 -8.58
N SER A 61 3.41 -1.59 -8.35
CA SER A 61 4.37 -0.50 -8.23
C SER A 61 4.46 0.36 -9.49
N GLU A 62 4.44 -0.26 -10.68
CA GLU A 62 4.42 0.45 -11.96
C GLU A 62 3.16 1.30 -12.13
N TRP A 63 1.99 0.66 -11.99
CA TRP A 63 0.70 1.34 -12.06
C TRP A 63 0.61 2.50 -11.06
N ALA A 64 1.05 2.26 -9.83
CA ALA A 64 0.98 3.22 -8.74
C ALA A 64 1.81 4.48 -9.04
N ARG A 65 3.04 4.31 -9.53
CA ARG A 65 3.93 5.41 -9.92
C ARG A 65 3.37 6.19 -11.11
N GLU A 66 2.93 5.50 -12.16
CA GLU A 66 2.37 6.16 -13.35
C GLU A 66 1.10 6.95 -13.02
N ARG A 67 0.19 6.35 -12.25
CA ARG A 67 -1.07 6.98 -11.86
C ARG A 67 -0.83 8.20 -10.98
N LEU A 68 0.13 8.13 -10.05
CA LEU A 68 0.50 9.26 -9.21
C LEU A 68 1.07 10.42 -10.03
N LYS A 69 1.96 10.11 -10.99
CA LYS A 69 2.53 11.11 -11.89
C LYS A 69 1.45 11.81 -12.70
N HIS A 70 0.50 11.04 -13.24
CA HIS A 70 -0.62 11.57 -14.00
C HIS A 70 -1.47 12.56 -13.19
N HIS A 71 -1.92 12.14 -12.00
CA HIS A 71 -2.77 12.99 -11.16
C HIS A 71 -2.08 14.30 -10.78
N ILE A 72 -0.80 14.25 -10.38
CA ILE A 72 -0.06 15.45 -10.00
C ILE A 72 0.14 16.39 -11.20
N LEU A 73 0.53 15.88 -12.37
CA LEU A 73 0.74 16.73 -13.55
C LEU A 73 -0.55 17.36 -14.07
N GLU A 74 -1.68 16.64 -13.99
CA GLU A 74 -2.96 17.11 -14.52
C GLU A 74 -3.70 18.03 -13.54
N SER A 75 -3.64 17.74 -12.24
CA SER A 75 -4.44 18.45 -11.23
C SER A 75 -3.65 19.55 -10.51
N PHE A 76 -2.31 19.47 -10.46
CA PHE A 76 -1.48 20.46 -9.77
C PHE A 76 -1.13 21.65 -10.68
N SER A 77 -2.18 22.31 -11.18
CA SER A 77 -2.09 23.55 -11.94
C SER A 77 -3.14 24.53 -11.43
N PHE A 78 -2.72 25.74 -11.04
CA PHE A 78 -3.62 26.76 -10.54
C PHE A 78 -3.08 28.16 -10.81
N GLU A 79 -4.01 29.10 -10.92
CA GLU A 79 -3.71 30.52 -11.13
C GLU A 79 -4.21 31.30 -9.92
N ASP A 80 -3.34 32.16 -9.38
CA ASP A 80 -3.72 33.13 -8.36
C ASP A 80 -3.89 34.51 -8.98
N GLU A 81 -5.14 34.91 -9.17
CA GLU A 81 -5.50 36.24 -9.68
C GLU A 81 -5.03 37.38 -8.76
N ALA A 82 -4.90 37.14 -7.46
CA ALA A 82 -4.52 38.16 -6.50
C ALA A 82 -3.05 38.60 -6.64
N GLN A 83 -2.17 37.69 -7.06
CA GLN A 83 -0.75 37.97 -7.26
C GLN A 83 -0.32 37.88 -8.73
N GLY A 84 -1.22 37.48 -9.63
CA GLY A 84 -0.92 37.27 -11.04
C GLY A 84 0.04 36.11 -11.30
N LEU A 85 0.09 35.12 -10.39
CA LEU A 85 1.00 33.98 -10.46
C LEU A 85 0.24 32.75 -10.95
N SER A 86 0.62 32.23 -12.10
CA SER A 86 0.23 30.89 -12.57
C SER A 86 1.28 29.89 -12.11
N ILE A 87 0.89 28.82 -11.41
CA ILE A 87 1.78 27.76 -10.92
C ILE A 87 1.33 26.42 -11.49
N LYS A 88 2.29 25.65 -12.02
CA LYS A 88 2.04 24.31 -12.57
C LYS A 88 3.13 23.33 -12.17
N ALA A 89 2.76 22.08 -11.94
CA ALA A 89 3.72 20.98 -11.91
C ALA A 89 4.27 20.73 -13.31
N THR A 90 5.58 20.51 -13.43
CA THR A 90 6.23 20.36 -14.75
C THR A 90 6.82 18.97 -14.97
N SER A 91 7.58 18.47 -14.00
CA SER A 91 8.28 17.19 -14.13
C SER A 91 8.53 16.53 -12.78
N PHE A 92 8.81 15.24 -12.80
CA PHE A 92 9.22 14.50 -11.60
C PHE A 92 10.73 14.39 -11.53
N ALA A 93 11.30 14.80 -10.39
CA ALA A 93 12.70 14.56 -10.08
C ALA A 93 12.91 13.17 -9.45
N ARG A 94 11.95 12.70 -8.65
CA ARG A 94 11.96 11.38 -7.99
C ARG A 94 10.54 10.83 -7.87
N CYS A 95 10.35 9.56 -8.20
CA CYS A 95 9.07 8.88 -8.01
C CYS A 95 9.37 7.38 -8.01
N ASP A 96 9.96 6.94 -6.90
CA ASP A 96 10.53 5.62 -6.71
C ASP A 96 9.92 4.99 -5.46
N GLY A 97 9.92 3.67 -5.42
CA GLY A 97 9.33 2.90 -4.33
C GLY A 97 8.38 1.84 -4.85
N GLU A 98 7.69 1.19 -3.92
CA GLU A 98 6.91 0.00 -4.16
C GLU A 98 5.46 0.20 -3.71
N ALA A 99 4.54 -0.42 -4.43
CA ALA A 99 3.13 -0.44 -4.07
C ALA A 99 2.56 -1.83 -4.36
N LYS A 100 1.80 -2.35 -3.40
CA LYS A 100 1.26 -3.70 -3.46
C LYS A 100 -0.15 -3.76 -2.90
N ILE A 101 -0.91 -4.71 -3.41
CA ILE A 101 -2.23 -5.04 -2.91
C ILE A 101 -2.14 -6.34 -2.13
N VAL A 102 -2.49 -6.27 -0.86
CA VAL A 102 -2.43 -7.38 0.09
C VAL A 102 -3.84 -7.89 0.34
N PHE A 103 -4.05 -9.17 0.09
CA PHE A 103 -5.27 -9.90 0.43
C PHE A 103 -4.95 -10.82 1.61
N SER A 104 -5.66 -10.62 2.73
CA SER A 104 -5.50 -11.45 3.92
C SER A 104 -6.84 -11.61 4.62
N ARG A 105 -7.22 -12.86 4.92
CA ARG A 105 -8.48 -13.20 5.62
C ARG A 105 -9.72 -12.54 4.99
N GLY A 106 -9.77 -12.50 3.66
CA GLY A 106 -10.87 -11.87 2.90
C GLY A 106 -10.89 -10.34 2.93
N LYS A 107 -9.87 -9.68 3.49
CA LYS A 107 -9.72 -8.21 3.48
C LYS A 107 -8.66 -7.80 2.47
N LYS A 108 -9.01 -6.82 1.64
CA LYS A 108 -8.09 -6.15 0.70
C LYS A 108 -7.47 -4.93 1.38
N ARG A 109 -6.16 -4.78 1.29
CA ARG A 109 -5.39 -3.63 1.78
C ARG A 109 -4.39 -3.20 0.70
N CYS A 110 -4.03 -1.92 0.71
CA CYS A 110 -2.88 -1.44 -0.05
C CYS A 110 -1.70 -1.27 0.93
N GLY A 111 -0.52 -1.72 0.52
CA GLY A 111 0.75 -1.32 1.11
C GLY A 111 1.50 -0.49 0.09
N TYR A 112 2.11 0.62 0.50
CA TYR A 112 2.87 1.47 -0.39
C TYR A 112 3.95 2.19 0.40
N GLU A 113 5.09 2.41 -0.25
CA GLU A 113 6.19 3.23 0.25
C GLU A 113 6.78 3.93 -0.97
N LEU A 114 6.56 5.24 -1.07
CA LEU A 114 6.93 6.00 -2.27
C LEU A 114 7.69 7.27 -1.89
N SER A 115 8.86 7.46 -2.49
CA SER A 115 9.61 8.71 -2.45
C SER A 115 9.21 9.58 -3.64
N VAL A 116 8.53 10.69 -3.36
CA VAL A 116 7.96 11.55 -4.40
C VAL A 116 8.56 12.94 -4.34
N LYS A 117 9.17 13.39 -5.44
CA LYS A 117 9.70 14.74 -5.61
C LYS A 117 9.38 15.23 -7.01
N PHE A 118 8.65 16.33 -7.10
CA PHE A 118 8.28 16.93 -8.38
C PHE A 118 8.64 18.41 -8.42
N ALA A 119 8.98 18.89 -9.60
CA ALA A 119 9.27 20.28 -9.89
C ALA A 119 7.98 21.03 -10.23
N TRP A 120 7.92 22.28 -9.82
CA TRP A 120 6.88 23.22 -10.19
C TRP A 120 7.50 24.50 -10.70
N GLU A 121 6.79 25.18 -11.60
CA GLU A 121 7.19 26.43 -12.19
C GLU A 121 6.05 27.43 -12.15
N SER A 122 6.43 28.70 -12.04
CA SER A 122 5.54 29.84 -12.22
C SER A 122 5.95 30.61 -13.47
N GLY A 123 4.97 31.23 -14.14
CA GLY A 123 5.19 31.99 -15.38
C GLY A 123 6.22 33.13 -15.29
N ASP A 124 6.58 33.55 -14.07
CA ASP A 124 7.55 34.62 -13.77
C ASP A 124 9.00 34.08 -13.52
N ASP A 125 9.44 33.01 -14.20
CA ASP A 125 10.76 32.37 -14.02
C ASP A 125 11.05 31.83 -12.60
N VAL A 126 10.03 31.75 -11.72
CA VAL A 126 10.17 31.15 -10.39
C VAL A 126 9.92 29.65 -10.51
N SER A 127 10.90 28.85 -10.12
CA SER A 127 10.77 27.39 -10.06
C SER A 127 11.01 26.86 -8.65
N GLY A 128 10.61 25.63 -8.39
CA GLY A 128 10.80 25.00 -7.10
C GLY A 128 10.53 23.50 -7.14
N HIS A 129 10.60 22.87 -5.97
CA HIS A 129 10.26 21.46 -5.81
C HIS A 129 9.30 21.27 -4.65
N VAL A 130 8.42 20.28 -4.79
CA VAL A 130 7.64 19.71 -3.70
C VAL A 130 8.13 18.29 -3.48
N GLU A 131 8.42 17.95 -2.23
CA GLU A 131 8.90 16.65 -1.80
C GLU A 131 7.98 16.10 -0.71
N LEU A 132 7.54 14.85 -0.88
CA LEU A 132 6.74 14.13 0.11
C LEU A 132 7.68 13.24 0.94
N HIS A 133 7.77 13.52 2.22
CA HIS A 133 8.54 12.75 3.20
C HIS A 133 7.61 11.76 3.91
N ASP A 134 8.10 10.54 4.14
CA ASP A 134 7.37 9.47 4.85
C ASP A 134 6.00 9.17 4.22
N PHE A 135 5.95 9.16 2.88
CA PHE A 135 4.74 8.80 2.14
C PHE A 135 4.61 7.29 1.98
N ASP A 136 4.10 6.66 3.04
CA ASP A 136 3.88 5.22 3.15
C ASP A 136 2.52 4.84 3.78
N ASP A 137 2.17 3.56 3.77
CA ASP A 137 0.90 3.07 4.30
C ASP A 137 0.81 3.03 5.83
N THR A 138 1.94 3.08 6.52
CA THR A 138 2.05 3.04 7.98
C THR A 138 1.95 4.42 8.61
N SER A 139 2.48 5.45 7.94
CA SER A 139 2.42 6.86 8.34
C SER A 139 1.04 7.50 8.13
N GLY A 140 0.15 6.84 7.39
CA GLY A 140 -1.26 7.26 7.27
C GLY A 140 -1.43 8.60 6.54
N GLU A 141 -1.84 9.64 7.27
CA GLU A 141 -2.03 11.01 6.76
C GLU A 141 -1.00 12.01 7.32
N ASP A 142 -0.04 11.52 8.11
CA ASP A 142 0.93 12.33 8.84
C ASP A 142 2.24 12.59 8.06
N TYR A 143 2.25 12.33 6.75
CA TYR A 143 3.40 12.60 5.88
C TYR A 143 3.69 14.10 5.75
N GLU A 144 4.97 14.43 5.58
CA GLU A 144 5.44 15.82 5.50
C GLU A 144 5.52 16.30 4.05
N VAL A 145 5.03 17.52 3.78
CA VAL A 145 5.10 18.15 2.46
C VAL A 145 6.11 19.29 2.49
N LEU A 146 7.29 19.06 1.92
CA LEU A 146 8.37 20.03 1.88
C LEU A 146 8.35 20.82 0.57
N VAL A 147 8.11 22.13 0.66
CA VAL A 147 8.11 23.04 -0.48
C VAL A 147 9.39 23.88 -0.51
N THR A 148 10.10 23.80 -1.63
CA THR A 148 11.33 24.56 -1.90
C THR A 148 11.16 25.43 -3.14
N THR A 149 11.92 26.51 -3.20
CA THR A 149 11.94 27.46 -4.32
C THR A 149 13.38 27.76 -4.72
N ASN A 150 13.64 27.75 -6.01
CA ASN A 150 14.88 28.21 -6.61
C ASN A 150 14.76 29.72 -6.86
N GLY A 151 15.24 30.51 -5.91
CA GLY A 151 15.25 31.97 -6.02
C GLY A 151 15.13 32.66 -4.68
N SER A 152 15.68 33.87 -4.58
CA SER A 152 15.62 34.73 -3.40
C SER A 152 14.97 36.05 -3.80
N GLY A 153 13.68 36.21 -3.46
CA GLY A 153 12.92 37.43 -3.77
C GLY A 153 11.51 37.37 -3.20
N GLN A 154 10.83 38.52 -3.16
CA GLN A 154 9.46 38.60 -2.64
C GLN A 154 8.49 37.75 -3.46
N ARG A 155 8.64 37.71 -4.80
CA ARG A 155 7.85 36.82 -5.67
C ARG A 155 8.07 35.34 -5.36
N ALA A 156 9.32 34.91 -5.18
CA ALA A 156 9.63 33.51 -4.85
C ALA A 156 9.03 33.11 -3.49
N LEU A 157 9.10 33.99 -2.49
CA LEU A 157 8.46 33.76 -1.19
C LEU A 157 6.93 33.69 -1.30
N ALA A 158 6.34 34.53 -2.14
CA ALA A 158 4.90 34.54 -2.35
C ALA A 158 4.42 33.28 -3.08
N ALA A 159 5.11 32.87 -4.15
CA ALA A 159 4.88 31.60 -4.84
C ALA A 159 5.03 30.40 -3.90
N LYS A 160 6.08 30.37 -3.06
CA LYS A 160 6.24 29.32 -2.03
C LYS A 160 5.03 29.24 -1.10
N LYS A 161 4.55 30.38 -0.60
CA LYS A 161 3.37 30.43 0.28
C LYS A 161 2.10 29.95 -0.43
N LEU A 162 1.93 30.28 -1.71
CA LEU A 162 0.80 29.80 -2.51
C LEU A 162 0.83 28.28 -2.67
N VAL A 163 1.99 27.71 -3.00
CA VAL A 163 2.16 26.25 -3.12
C VAL A 163 1.90 25.54 -1.79
N ILE A 164 2.39 26.10 -0.67
CA ILE A 164 2.07 25.58 0.67
C ILE A 164 0.57 25.69 0.96
N GLY A 165 -0.09 26.79 0.58
CA GLY A 165 -1.53 26.95 0.73
C GLY A 165 -2.37 25.92 -0.04
N LYS A 166 -1.77 25.29 -1.06
CA LYS A 166 -2.39 24.24 -1.88
C LYS A 166 -2.10 22.82 -1.40
N GLU A 167 -1.35 22.67 -0.31
CA GLU A 167 -1.12 21.39 0.35
C GLU A 167 -2.43 20.61 0.65
N PRO A 168 -3.53 21.23 1.13
CA PRO A 168 -4.78 20.49 1.37
C PRO A 168 -5.39 19.87 0.10
N GLU A 169 -5.23 20.52 -1.06
CA GLU A 169 -5.69 19.99 -2.34
C GLU A 169 -4.81 18.82 -2.79
N LEU A 170 -3.49 18.93 -2.61
CA LEU A 170 -2.56 17.84 -2.85
C LEU A 170 -2.89 16.62 -1.97
N ARG A 171 -3.16 16.82 -0.68
CA ARG A 171 -3.53 15.72 0.24
C ARG A 171 -4.82 15.01 -0.21
N LYS A 172 -5.82 15.76 -0.69
CA LYS A 172 -7.06 15.17 -1.25
C LYS A 172 -6.78 14.33 -2.50
N LEU A 173 -5.90 14.81 -3.38
CA LEU A 173 -5.48 14.08 -4.57
C LEU A 173 -4.76 12.77 -4.19
N LEU A 174 -3.85 12.81 -3.22
CA LEU A 174 -3.16 11.62 -2.72
C LEU A 174 -4.13 10.61 -2.07
N ALA A 175 -5.14 11.10 -1.35
CA ALA A 175 -6.20 10.26 -0.80
C ALA A 175 -7.04 9.58 -1.90
N LEU A 176 -7.36 10.30 -2.97
CA LEU A 176 -8.04 9.74 -4.14
C LEU A 176 -7.19 8.66 -4.82
N TRP A 177 -5.90 8.94 -5.05
CA TRP A 177 -4.96 7.97 -5.60
C TRP A 177 -4.90 6.69 -4.75
N LYS A 178 -4.89 6.81 -3.41
CA LYS A 178 -4.92 5.66 -2.49
C LYS A 178 -6.21 4.84 -2.66
N GLN A 179 -7.35 5.49 -2.84
CA GLN A 179 -8.62 4.80 -3.11
C GLN A 179 -8.61 4.07 -4.45
N GLU A 180 -8.01 4.65 -5.49
CA GLU A 180 -7.83 4.00 -6.79
C GLU A 180 -6.88 2.81 -6.69
N LEU A 181 -5.77 2.94 -5.96
CA LEU A 181 -4.84 1.84 -5.71
C LEU A 181 -5.56 0.67 -5.05
N LEU A 182 -6.40 0.93 -4.05
CA LEU A 182 -7.21 -0.10 -3.41
C LEU A 182 -8.19 -0.79 -4.36
N GLN A 183 -8.51 -0.21 -5.52
CA GLN A 183 -9.39 -0.83 -6.52
C GLN A 183 -8.65 -1.75 -7.50
N GLN A 184 -7.32 -1.62 -7.64
CA GLN A 184 -6.48 -2.42 -8.56
C GLN A 184 -6.29 -3.88 -8.18
#